data_AF-A0A396SE58-F1
#
_entry.id   AF-A0A396SE58-F1
#
_cell.length_a   1.000
_cell.length_b   1.000
_cell.length_c   1.000
_cell.angle_alpha   90.00
_cell.angle_beta   90.00
_cell.angle_gamma   90.00
#
_symmetry.space_group_name_H-M   'P 1'
#
loop_
_entity.id
_entity.type
_entity.pdbx_description
1 polymer ?
#
loop_
_entity_poly.entity_id
_entity_poly.type
_entity_poly.pdbx_seq_one_letter_code
_entity_poly.pdbx_strand_id
1 'polypeptide(L)'
;MPIGYLPLAVVFFLPLFVRSTTSVSLDEQTAIIERQLNHLREYQWLEQAYNLILLGPPGAGKTLLAVGLGIEAIQKGFQVYFVTMGELIQLLKTEEFTRKSKIQLMRLRASDLIIIDDVMYMTMDQCEATVFFQLIHQLYEQSSLILTSNRSPEEWTELVGNQGMMTAILDRLLHRVEAIHMNNESHRLEHQQKIFN
;
A
#
# COMPACT_ATOMS: atom_id res chain seq x y z
N MET A 1 21.01 -21.83 16.92
CA MET A 1 19.89 -22.05 15.98
C MET A 1 20.21 -21.31 14.70
N PRO A 2 20.14 -21.94 13.52
CA PRO A 2 20.69 -21.36 12.30
C PRO A 2 19.79 -20.25 11.75
N ILE A 3 20.46 -19.20 11.28
CA ILE A 3 19.90 -18.02 10.62
C ILE A 3 19.20 -18.48 9.34
N GLY A 4 17.88 -18.35 9.30
CA GLY A 4 17.05 -18.67 8.14
C GLY A 4 17.31 -17.68 7.01
N TYR A 5 17.71 -18.21 5.86
CA TYR A 5 17.94 -17.47 4.63
C TYR A 5 16.68 -16.69 4.22
N LEU A 6 16.77 -15.35 4.23
CA LEU A 6 15.85 -14.48 3.51
C LEU A 6 15.88 -14.86 2.02
N PRO A 7 14.73 -15.02 1.34
CA PRO A 7 14.72 -15.20 -0.10
C PRO A 7 15.33 -13.96 -0.77
N LEU A 8 16.47 -14.15 -1.45
CA LEU A 8 17.26 -13.15 -2.16
C LEU A 8 16.49 -12.28 -3.19
N ALA A 9 15.22 -12.56 -3.44
CA ALA A 9 14.43 -11.91 -4.49
C ALA A 9 13.90 -10.51 -4.12
N VAL A 10 13.90 -10.12 -2.84
CA VAL A 10 13.43 -8.78 -2.41
C VAL A 10 14.57 -7.75 -2.40
N VAL A 11 15.83 -8.19 -2.44
CA VAL A 11 17.01 -7.31 -2.25
C VAL A 11 17.50 -6.68 -3.56
N PHE A 12 17.14 -7.20 -4.74
CA PHE A 12 17.81 -6.84 -6.00
C PHE A 12 17.13 -5.77 -6.87
N PHE A 13 16.00 -5.22 -6.46
CA PHE A 13 15.42 -4.04 -7.12
C PHE A 13 15.24 -2.94 -6.09
N LEU A 14 16.26 -2.10 -5.91
CA LEU A 14 16.16 -0.63 -5.98
C LEU A 14 17.52 0.00 -5.62
N PRO A 15 18.00 0.97 -6.41
CA PRO A 15 19.26 1.66 -6.16
C PRO A 15 19.17 2.55 -4.91
N LEU A 16 20.32 2.70 -4.25
CA LEU A 16 20.66 3.67 -3.20
C LEU A 16 19.67 4.84 -3.02
N PHE A 17 18.77 4.78 -2.04
CA PHE A 17 18.27 6.01 -1.38
C PHE A 17 17.63 5.76 0.00
N VAL A 18 18.14 4.81 0.78
CA VAL A 18 17.91 4.84 2.24
C VAL A 18 19.04 5.69 2.84
N ARG A 19 18.98 7.02 2.64
CA ARG A 19 19.80 7.93 3.44
C ARG A 19 19.03 8.26 4.72
N SER A 20 19.68 7.96 5.83
CA SER A 20 19.42 8.45 7.19
C SER A 20 18.66 9.77 7.21
N THR A 21 17.46 9.73 7.77
CA THR A 21 16.61 10.89 8.06
C THR A 21 17.38 11.88 8.93
N THR A 22 17.92 12.93 8.34
CA THR A 22 18.42 14.09 9.08
C THR A 22 18.30 15.33 8.21
N SER A 23 17.50 16.27 8.72
CA SER A 23 17.24 17.64 8.26
C SER A 23 16.60 17.81 6.89
N VAL A 24 15.26 17.75 6.88
CA VAL A 24 14.44 18.61 6.02
C VAL A 24 13.60 19.47 6.97
N SER A 25 13.87 20.77 7.00
CA SER A 25 13.06 21.76 7.72
C SER A 25 11.63 21.72 7.19
N LEU A 26 10.58 21.67 8.02
CA LEU A 26 9.20 22.00 7.59
C LEU A 26 8.18 22.01 8.75
N ASP A 27 7.25 22.94 8.60
CA ASP A 27 6.03 23.33 9.33
C ASP A 27 5.25 22.28 10.15
N GLU A 28 4.30 22.77 10.97
CA GLU A 28 3.41 22.03 11.90
C GLU A 28 2.80 20.71 11.34
N GLN A 29 2.61 20.60 10.02
CA GLN A 29 2.16 19.36 9.37
C GLN A 29 3.17 18.21 9.51
N THR A 30 4.47 18.49 9.47
CA THR A 30 5.53 17.51 9.71
C THR A 30 5.46 16.95 11.12
N ALA A 31 5.15 17.78 12.13
CA ALA A 31 5.05 17.33 13.52
C ALA A 31 3.84 16.39 13.75
N ILE A 32 2.71 16.65 13.09
CA ILE A 32 1.54 15.77 13.13
C ILE A 32 1.87 14.42 12.47
N ILE A 33 2.49 14.49 11.29
CA ILE A 33 2.95 13.29 10.57
C ILE A 33 3.99 12.53 11.41
N GLU A 34 4.97 13.19 12.03
CA GLU A 34 5.98 12.56 12.88
C GLU A 34 5.37 11.84 14.08
N ARG A 35 4.38 12.45 14.74
CA ARG A 35 3.68 11.80 15.86
C ARG A 35 2.88 10.58 15.39
N GLN A 36 2.15 10.71 14.29
CA GLN A 36 1.43 9.59 13.68
C GLN A 36 2.39 8.47 13.26
N LEU A 37 3.51 8.81 12.61
CA LEU A 37 4.54 7.87 12.19
C LEU A 37 5.20 7.15 13.37
N ASN A 38 5.47 7.84 14.47
CA ASN A 38 6.03 7.22 15.66
C ASN A 38 5.07 6.16 16.24
N HIS A 39 3.76 6.42 16.23
CA HIS A 39 2.78 5.43 16.63
C HIS A 39 2.69 4.26 15.64
N LEU A 40 2.75 4.53 14.32
CA LEU A 40 2.76 3.46 13.31
C LEU A 40 3.98 2.54 13.43
N ARG A 41 5.12 3.06 13.88
CA ARG A 41 6.35 2.29 14.12
C ARG A 41 6.28 1.32 15.31
N GLU A 42 5.24 1.43 16.12
CA GLU A 42 4.93 0.44 17.16
C GLU A 42 4.30 -0.83 16.57
N TYR A 43 3.73 -0.75 15.35
CA TYR A 43 3.08 -1.85 14.62
C TYR A 43 1.91 -2.53 15.34
N GLN A 44 1.41 -1.95 16.44
CA GLN A 44 0.20 -2.43 17.12
C GLN A 44 -1.03 -2.41 16.20
N TRP A 45 -1.06 -1.51 15.23
CA TRP A 45 -2.11 -1.42 14.22
C TRP A 45 -2.16 -2.65 13.31
N LEU A 46 -1.03 -3.31 13.02
CA LEU A 46 -1.01 -4.59 12.28
C LEU A 46 -1.66 -5.71 13.09
N GLU A 47 -1.32 -5.81 14.38
CA GLU A 47 -1.86 -6.83 15.28
C GLU A 47 -3.38 -6.69 15.47
N GLN A 48 -3.90 -5.48 15.30
CA GLN A 48 -5.33 -5.15 15.41
C GLN A 48 -6.05 -5.19 14.05
N ALA A 49 -5.35 -5.56 12.98
CA ALA A 49 -5.83 -5.57 11.60
C ALA A 49 -6.40 -4.21 11.13
N TYR A 50 -5.75 -3.11 11.52
CA TYR A 50 -6.06 -1.78 11.00
C TYR A 50 -5.44 -1.60 9.61
N ASN A 51 -6.17 -0.90 8.74
CA ASN A 51 -5.70 -0.44 7.45
C ASN A 51 -5.13 0.98 7.55
N LEU A 52 -4.24 1.32 6.63
CA LEU A 52 -3.79 2.69 6.40
C LEU A 52 -4.16 3.12 4.99
N ILE A 53 -4.64 4.35 4.84
CA ILE A 53 -4.81 4.97 3.53
C ILE A 53 -3.93 6.20 3.46
N LEU A 54 -2.94 6.17 2.58
CA LEU A 54 -2.05 7.29 2.30
C LEU A 54 -2.64 8.10 1.14
N LEU A 55 -3.03 9.34 1.41
CA LEU A 55 -3.69 10.25 0.47
C LEU A 55 -2.79 11.43 0.16
N GLY A 56 -2.84 11.94 -1.07
CA GLY A 56 -2.08 13.14 -1.46
C GLY A 56 -1.73 13.21 -2.94
N PRO A 57 -1.20 14.34 -3.43
CA PRO A 57 -0.86 14.50 -4.84
C PRO A 57 0.26 13.56 -5.30
N PRO A 58 0.42 13.34 -6.61
CA PRO A 58 1.59 12.64 -7.16
C PRO A 58 2.90 13.28 -6.68
N GLY A 59 3.85 12.45 -6.26
CA GLY A 59 5.14 12.93 -5.75
C GLY A 59 5.19 13.30 -4.27
N ALA A 60 4.06 13.25 -3.54
CA ALA A 60 4.02 13.52 -2.10
C ALA A 60 4.74 12.48 -1.20
N GLY A 61 5.23 11.37 -1.78
CA GLY A 61 5.98 10.35 -1.03
C GLY A 61 5.16 9.18 -0.47
N LYS A 62 3.88 9.03 -0.85
CA LYS A 62 2.98 7.95 -0.39
C LYS A 62 3.59 6.55 -0.50
N THR A 63 4.02 6.16 -1.70
CA THR A 63 4.65 4.86 -1.97
C THR A 63 5.94 4.68 -1.16
N LEU A 64 6.73 5.76 -1.03
CA LEU A 64 7.98 5.72 -0.25
C LEU A 64 7.70 5.42 1.22
N LEU A 65 6.69 6.09 1.80
CA LEU A 65 6.28 5.85 3.17
C LEU A 65 5.72 4.43 3.35
N ALA A 66 4.84 3.98 2.45
CA ALA A 66 4.28 2.63 2.49
C ALA A 66 5.38 1.55 2.46
N VAL A 67 6.34 1.68 1.55
CA VAL A 67 7.47 0.75 1.44
C VAL A 67 8.37 0.83 2.67
N GLY A 68 8.63 2.03 3.21
CA GLY A 68 9.40 2.20 4.45
C GLY A 68 8.79 1.45 5.63
N LEU A 69 7.47 1.59 5.83
CA LEU A 69 6.72 0.84 6.83
C LEU A 69 6.75 -0.67 6.55
N GLY A 70 6.63 -1.09 5.29
CA GLY A 70 6.74 -2.49 4.90
C GLY A 70 8.12 -3.10 5.24
N ILE A 71 9.21 -2.38 4.98
CA ILE A 71 10.57 -2.85 5.27
C ILE A 71 10.77 -3.00 6.79
N GLU A 72 10.35 -2.02 7.57
CA GLU A 72 10.42 -2.09 9.03
C GLU A 72 9.52 -3.21 9.61
N ALA A 73 8.34 -3.46 9.02
CA ALA A 73 7.49 -4.60 9.38
C ALA A 73 8.18 -5.95 9.12
N ILE A 74 8.85 -6.10 7.96
CA ILE A 74 9.66 -7.30 7.65
C ILE A 74 10.75 -7.50 8.71
N GLN A 75 11.42 -6.43 9.14
CA GLN A 75 12.45 -6.50 10.19
C GLN A 75 11.89 -6.95 11.55
N LYS A 76 10.61 -6.71 11.81
CA LYS A 76 9.88 -7.18 12.99
C LYS A 76 9.30 -8.59 12.84
N GLY A 77 9.48 -9.23 11.68
CA GLY A 77 9.08 -10.61 11.43
C GLY A 77 7.73 -10.80 10.73
N PHE A 78 7.08 -9.71 10.33
CA PHE A 78 5.82 -9.78 9.57
C PHE A 78 6.06 -10.18 8.11
N GLN A 79 5.12 -10.94 7.55
CA GLN A 79 5.05 -11.23 6.13
C GLN A 79 4.41 -10.05 5.40
N VAL A 80 5.14 -9.47 4.46
CA VAL A 80 4.70 -8.28 3.72
C VAL A 80 4.64 -8.57 2.22
N TYR A 81 3.55 -8.15 1.57
CA TYR A 81 3.39 -8.21 0.12
C TYR A 81 3.21 -6.81 -0.45
N PHE A 82 3.91 -6.49 -1.53
CA PHE A 82 3.72 -5.25 -2.29
C PHE A 82 3.17 -5.56 -3.67
N VAL A 83 2.17 -4.80 -4.12
CA VAL A 83 1.59 -4.92 -5.46
C VAL A 83 1.02 -3.57 -5.90
N THR A 84 1.13 -3.26 -7.18
CA THR A 84 0.35 -2.13 -7.73
C THR A 84 -1.09 -2.56 -8.00
N MET A 85 -2.05 -1.63 -7.99
CA MET A 85 -3.45 -1.95 -8.25
C MET A 85 -3.66 -2.62 -9.61
N GLY A 86 -2.98 -2.13 -10.65
CA GLY A 86 -3.05 -2.70 -12.00
C GLY A 86 -2.53 -4.15 -12.07
N GLU A 87 -1.39 -4.43 -11.43
CA GLU A 87 -0.87 -5.79 -11.33
C GLU A 87 -1.80 -6.69 -10.54
N LEU A 88 -2.37 -6.20 -9.43
CA LEU A 88 -3.29 -6.97 -8.60
C LEU A 88 -4.51 -7.46 -9.40
N ILE A 89 -5.14 -6.56 -10.16
CA ILE A 89 -6.28 -6.92 -11.02
C ILE A 89 -5.87 -7.94 -12.07
N GLN A 90 -4.71 -7.77 -12.69
CA GLN A 90 -4.19 -8.76 -13.65
C GLN A 90 -3.97 -10.13 -12.99
N LEU A 91 -3.42 -10.18 -11.77
CA LEU A 91 -3.23 -11.42 -11.02
C LEU A 91 -4.57 -12.09 -10.73
N LEU A 92 -5.56 -11.35 -10.23
CA LEU A 92 -6.89 -11.86 -9.90
C LEU A 92 -7.59 -12.44 -11.13
N LYS A 93 -7.59 -11.72 -12.26
CA LYS A 93 -8.21 -12.19 -13.52
C LYS A 93 -7.54 -13.46 -14.08
N THR A 94 -6.27 -13.68 -13.76
CA THR A 94 -5.46 -14.78 -14.31
C THR A 94 -5.17 -15.89 -13.31
N GLU A 95 -5.80 -15.88 -12.13
CA GLU A 95 -5.58 -16.84 -11.05
C GLU A 95 -5.85 -18.29 -11.49
N GLU A 96 -6.97 -18.51 -12.17
CA GLU A 96 -7.37 -19.84 -12.64
C GLU A 96 -6.60 -20.30 -13.89
N PHE A 97 -6.09 -19.35 -14.67
CA PHE A 97 -5.45 -19.63 -15.95
C PHE A 97 -3.94 -19.81 -15.86
N THR A 98 -3.28 -19.25 -14.84
CA THR A 98 -1.82 -19.28 -14.75
C THR A 98 -1.33 -19.71 -13.37
N ARG A 99 -0.38 -20.66 -13.36
CA ARG A 99 0.29 -21.08 -12.13
C ARG A 99 1.02 -19.92 -11.44
N LYS A 100 1.55 -18.98 -12.23
CA LYS A 100 2.26 -17.79 -11.71
C LYS A 100 1.32 -16.91 -10.88
N SER A 101 0.13 -16.59 -11.38
CA SER A 101 -0.82 -15.76 -10.63
C SER A 101 -1.34 -16.48 -9.39
N LYS A 102 -1.64 -17.78 -9.50
CA LYS A 102 -2.03 -18.60 -8.33
C LYS A 102 -0.99 -18.59 -7.20
N ILE A 103 0.30 -18.74 -7.53
CA ILE A 103 1.37 -18.70 -6.51
C ILE A 103 1.49 -17.31 -5.89
N GLN A 104 1.41 -16.25 -6.69
CA GLN A 104 1.52 -14.88 -6.20
C GLN A 104 0.34 -14.52 -5.29
N LEU A 105 -0.89 -14.84 -5.69
CA LEU A 105 -2.08 -14.60 -4.87
C LEU A 105 -2.09 -15.44 -3.59
N MET A 106 -1.59 -16.67 -3.63
CA MET A 106 -1.41 -17.48 -2.43
C MET A 106 -0.46 -16.81 -1.42
N ARG A 107 0.63 -16.20 -1.89
CA ARG A 107 1.57 -15.44 -1.03
C ARG A 107 0.95 -14.15 -0.51
N LEU A 108 0.25 -13.42 -1.37
CA LEU A 108 -0.47 -12.20 -0.99
C LEU A 108 -1.47 -12.49 0.13
N ARG A 109 -2.34 -13.50 -0.05
CA ARG A 109 -3.37 -13.90 0.92
C ARG A 109 -2.80 -14.43 2.24
N ALA A 110 -1.53 -14.85 2.27
CA ALA A 110 -0.85 -15.34 3.47
C ALA A 110 -0.08 -14.24 4.22
N SER A 111 -0.05 -13.01 3.69
CA SER A 111 0.74 -11.92 4.27
C SER A 111 -0.01 -11.21 5.41
N ASP A 112 0.73 -10.80 6.43
CA ASP A 112 0.20 -10.02 7.56
C ASP A 112 -0.11 -8.57 7.12
N LEU A 113 0.74 -8.03 6.23
CA LEU A 113 0.59 -6.70 5.65
C LEU A 113 0.64 -6.76 4.12
N ILE A 114 -0.33 -6.12 3.46
CA ILE A 114 -0.36 -5.99 2.00
C ILE A 114 -0.38 -4.51 1.64
N ILE A 115 0.61 -4.07 0.87
CA ILE A 115 0.70 -2.73 0.31
C ILE A 115 0.12 -2.79 -1.11
N ILE A 116 -0.97 -2.07 -1.33
CA ILE A 116 -1.60 -1.89 -2.64
C ILE A 116 -1.35 -0.45 -3.08
N ASP A 117 -0.40 -0.29 -4.00
CA ASP A 117 0.04 1.01 -4.48
C ASP A 117 -0.79 1.49 -5.68
N ASP A 118 -0.96 2.80 -5.79
CA ASP A 118 -1.70 3.49 -6.84
C ASP A 118 -3.12 2.94 -7.03
N VAL A 119 -3.90 2.98 -5.95
CA VAL A 119 -5.37 2.83 -6.00
C VAL A 119 -5.95 4.08 -6.70
N MET A 120 -5.71 4.18 -8.00
CA MET A 120 -6.19 5.23 -8.89
C MET A 120 -6.94 4.63 -10.08
N TYR A 121 -8.03 5.30 -10.45
CA TYR A 121 -8.67 5.31 -11.78
C TYR A 121 -8.92 3.98 -12.50
N MET A 122 -8.91 2.83 -11.81
CA MET A 122 -9.46 1.64 -12.42
C MET A 122 -10.97 1.80 -12.41
N THR A 123 -11.52 2.30 -13.52
CA THR A 123 -12.89 1.95 -13.90
C THR A 123 -12.93 0.44 -14.00
N MET A 124 -13.25 -0.19 -12.88
CA MET A 124 -13.35 -1.63 -12.83
C MET A 124 -14.57 -2.03 -13.63
N ASP A 125 -14.38 -2.96 -14.55
CA ASP A 125 -15.54 -3.68 -15.05
C ASP A 125 -16.20 -4.50 -13.91
N GLN A 126 -17.40 -5.00 -14.16
CA GLN A 126 -18.14 -5.74 -13.13
C GLN A 126 -17.41 -7.01 -12.67
N CYS A 127 -16.64 -7.65 -13.55
CA CYS A 127 -15.86 -8.84 -13.22
C CYS A 127 -14.68 -8.47 -12.31
N GLU A 128 -13.96 -7.40 -12.65
CA GLU A 128 -12.84 -6.85 -11.88
C GLU A 128 -13.28 -6.44 -10.47
N ALA A 129 -14.41 -5.74 -10.35
CA ALA A 129 -14.99 -5.37 -9.07
C ALA A 129 -15.35 -6.62 -8.24
N THR A 130 -15.85 -7.67 -8.89
CA THR A 130 -16.24 -8.92 -8.21
C THR A 130 -15.03 -9.65 -7.63
N VAL A 131 -13.97 -9.83 -8.43
CA VAL A 131 -12.77 -10.53 -7.95
C VAL A 131 -12.01 -9.70 -6.91
N PHE A 132 -12.01 -8.38 -7.04
CA PHE A 132 -11.42 -7.49 -6.04
C PHE A 132 -12.23 -7.52 -4.73
N PHE A 133 -13.56 -7.49 -4.80
CA PHE A 133 -14.42 -7.66 -3.63
C PHE A 133 -14.16 -8.98 -2.91
N GLN A 134 -14.04 -10.09 -3.64
CA GLN A 134 -13.73 -11.39 -3.06
C GLN A 134 -12.39 -11.36 -2.31
N LEU A 135 -11.37 -10.74 -2.89
CA LEU A 135 -10.08 -10.57 -2.23
C LEU A 135 -10.22 -9.75 -0.94
N ILE A 136 -10.82 -8.55 -1.01
CA ILE A 136 -10.99 -7.69 0.17
C ILE A 136 -11.79 -8.40 1.27
N HIS A 137 -12.81 -9.17 0.90
CA HIS A 137 -13.57 -9.97 1.85
C HIS A 137 -12.72 -11.02 2.58
N GLN A 138 -11.76 -11.64 1.90
CA GLN A 138 -10.89 -12.65 2.49
C GLN A 138 -9.80 -12.06 3.37
N LEU A 139 -9.35 -10.84 3.07
CA LEU A 139 -8.33 -10.13 3.84
C LEU A 139 -8.92 -9.41 5.06
N TYR A 140 -10.22 -9.12 5.03
CA TYR A 140 -10.93 -8.40 6.09
C TYR A 140 -10.73 -9.05 7.47
N GLU A 141 -10.22 -8.27 8.43
CA GLU A 141 -9.86 -8.70 9.80
C GLU A 141 -8.85 -9.86 9.85
N GLN A 142 -8.14 -10.16 8.75
CA GLN A 142 -7.07 -11.17 8.68
C GLN A 142 -5.71 -10.56 8.37
N SER A 143 -5.69 -9.56 7.47
CA SER A 143 -4.48 -8.85 7.04
C SER A 143 -4.73 -7.35 7.10
N SER A 144 -3.69 -6.60 7.45
CA SER A 144 -3.70 -5.15 7.32
C SER A 144 -3.35 -4.72 5.89
N LEU A 145 -3.97 -3.63 5.44
CA LEU A 145 -3.70 -3.03 4.14
C LEU A 145 -3.06 -1.66 4.29
N ILE A 146 -2.05 -1.37 3.48
CA ILE A 146 -1.68 0.01 3.16
C ILE A 146 -2.13 0.30 1.74
N LEU A 147 -3.02 1.27 1.57
CA LEU A 147 -3.48 1.75 0.27
C LEU A 147 -2.87 3.11 -0.03
N THR A 148 -2.33 3.32 -1.22
CA THR A 148 -1.92 4.67 -1.66
C THR A 148 -2.90 5.19 -2.71
N SER A 149 -3.31 6.45 -2.59
CA SER A 149 -4.19 7.08 -3.58
C SER A 149 -3.97 8.59 -3.66
N ASN A 150 -4.33 9.19 -4.79
CA ASN A 150 -4.48 10.65 -4.90
C ASN A 150 -5.92 11.12 -4.79
N ARG A 151 -6.87 10.20 -4.56
CA ARG A 151 -8.29 10.46 -4.42
C ARG A 151 -8.81 9.93 -3.10
N SER A 152 -9.78 10.63 -2.53
CA SER A 152 -10.40 10.18 -1.29
C SER A 152 -11.28 8.94 -1.53
N PRO A 153 -11.54 8.12 -0.50
CA PRO A 153 -12.41 6.95 -0.62
C PRO A 153 -13.82 7.26 -1.14
N GLU A 154 -14.36 8.43 -0.83
CA GLU A 154 -15.67 8.89 -1.32
C GLU A 154 -15.70 8.97 -2.85
N GLU A 155 -14.63 9.49 -3.45
CA GLU A 155 -14.47 9.60 -4.90
C GLU A 155 -14.34 8.23 -5.59
N TRP A 156 -14.03 7.15 -4.84
CA TRP A 156 -13.92 5.82 -5.44
C TRP A 156 -15.31 5.21 -5.78
N THR A 157 -16.38 5.63 -5.08
CA THR A 157 -17.75 5.14 -5.34
C THR A 157 -18.29 5.52 -6.72
N GLU A 158 -17.85 6.66 -7.26
CA GLU A 158 -18.26 7.18 -8.55
C GLU A 158 -17.60 6.45 -9.73
N LEU A 159 -16.57 5.62 -9.45
CA LEU A 159 -15.70 5.04 -10.47
C LEU A 159 -16.04 3.59 -10.81
N VAL A 160 -16.91 2.95 -10.04
CA VAL A 160 -17.32 1.55 -10.26
C VAL A 160 -18.72 1.52 -10.86
N GLY A 161 -18.89 0.80 -11.97
CA GLY A 161 -20.19 0.66 -12.65
C GLY A 161 -21.28 -0.04 -11.80
N ASN A 162 -20.90 -0.61 -10.65
CA ASN A 162 -21.79 -1.23 -9.66
C ASN A 162 -21.56 -0.59 -8.28
N GLN A 163 -22.37 0.42 -7.97
CA GLN A 163 -22.29 1.17 -6.70
C GLN A 163 -22.42 0.26 -5.47
N GLY A 164 -23.31 -0.74 -5.50
CA GLY A 164 -23.54 -1.62 -4.35
C GLY A 164 -22.32 -2.46 -3.97
N MET A 165 -21.61 -2.98 -4.98
CA MET A 165 -20.37 -3.74 -4.74
C MET A 165 -19.26 -2.84 -4.20
N MET A 166 -19.15 -1.61 -4.71
CA MET A 166 -18.14 -0.68 -4.23
C MET A 166 -18.39 -0.23 -2.80
N THR A 167 -19.64 0.03 -2.43
CA THR A 167 -20.02 0.30 -1.04
C THR A 167 -19.60 -0.84 -0.12
N ALA A 168 -19.80 -2.10 -0.53
CA ALA A 168 -19.39 -3.25 0.27
C ALA A 168 -17.86 -3.40 0.39
N ILE A 169 -17.10 -3.00 -0.63
CA ILE A 169 -15.63 -2.93 -0.56
C ILE A 169 -15.20 -1.85 0.44
N LEU A 170 -15.73 -0.64 0.29
CA LEU A 170 -15.38 0.49 1.15
C LEU A 170 -15.75 0.25 2.61
N ASP A 171 -16.92 -0.34 2.88
CA ASP A 171 -17.35 -0.71 4.23
C ASP A 171 -16.28 -1.55 4.95
N ARG A 172 -15.69 -2.54 4.26
CA ARG A 172 -14.63 -3.39 4.81
C ARG A 172 -13.28 -2.67 4.93
N LEU A 173 -12.91 -1.89 3.92
CA LEU A 173 -11.65 -1.15 3.93
C LEU A 173 -11.62 -0.07 5.01
N LEU A 174 -12.75 0.60 5.23
CA LEU A 174 -12.88 1.77 6.11
C LEU A 174 -13.36 1.44 7.52
N HIS A 175 -13.72 0.19 7.82
CA HIS A 175 -14.16 -0.19 9.17
C HIS A 175 -13.09 0.04 10.24
N ARG A 176 -11.83 -0.36 9.97
CA ARG A 176 -10.67 -0.09 10.83
C ARG A 176 -9.58 0.54 9.99
N VAL A 177 -9.58 1.86 9.91
CA VAL A 177 -8.65 2.59 9.04
C VAL A 177 -8.14 3.86 9.69
N GLU A 178 -6.88 4.18 9.43
CA GLU A 178 -6.33 5.52 9.65
C GLU A 178 -5.97 6.13 8.28
N ALA A 179 -6.49 7.33 8.00
CA ALA A 179 -6.18 8.07 6.78
C ALA A 179 -5.08 9.10 7.06
N ILE A 180 -4.00 9.05 6.27
CA ILE A 180 -2.86 9.97 6.39
C ILE A 180 -2.79 10.83 5.14
N HIS A 181 -2.99 12.12 5.32
CA HIS A 181 -2.95 13.11 4.26
C HIS A 181 -1.53 13.68 4.13
N MET A 182 -0.91 13.46 2.96
CA MET A 182 0.42 13.93 2.61
C MET A 182 0.29 15.12 1.66
N ASN A 183 0.59 16.31 2.16
CA ASN A 183 0.44 17.56 1.39
C ASN A 183 1.78 18.12 0.89
N ASN A 184 2.88 17.38 1.05
CA ASN A 184 4.21 17.87 0.67
C ASN A 184 4.28 18.21 -0.82
N GLU A 185 4.99 19.30 -1.13
CA GLU A 185 5.45 19.59 -2.49
C GLU A 185 6.14 18.35 -3.06
N SER A 186 5.99 18.14 -4.37
CA SER A 186 6.45 16.90 -5.02
C SER A 186 7.95 16.71 -4.82
N HIS A 187 8.33 15.75 -3.96
CA HIS A 187 9.74 15.35 -3.73
C HIS A 187 10.45 14.97 -5.04
N ARG A 188 9.67 14.53 -6.05
CA ARG A 188 10.17 14.17 -7.38
C ARG A 188 10.65 15.38 -8.18
N LEU A 189 10.07 16.57 -7.97
CA LEU A 189 10.45 17.81 -8.65
C LEU A 189 11.66 18.45 -7.97
N GLU A 190 11.73 18.40 -6.64
CA GLU A 190 12.88 18.93 -5.88
C GLU A 190 14.18 18.18 -6.16
N HIS A 191 14.11 16.87 -6.42
CA HIS A 191 15.29 16.02 -6.69
C HIS A 191 15.55 15.78 -8.18
N GLN A 192 14.99 16.59 -9.09
CA GLN A 192 15.30 16.48 -10.52
C GLN A 192 16.79 16.81 -10.76
N GLN A 193 17.60 15.77 -10.88
CA GLN A 193 18.98 15.89 -11.35
C GLN A 193 18.98 15.91 -12.88
N LYS A 194 19.36 17.05 -13.46
CA LYS A 194 19.60 17.14 -14.90
C LYS A 194 20.88 16.36 -15.24
N ILE A 195 20.77 15.42 -16.16
CA ILE A 195 21.91 14.59 -16.61
C ILE A 195 22.86 15.41 -17.50
N PHE A 196 22.38 16.51 -18.07
CA PHE A 196 23.17 17.43 -18.89
C PHE A 196 22.95 18.87 -18.41
N ASN A 197 24.06 19.60 -18.26
CA ASN A 197 24.08 21.05 -18.04
C ASN A 197 23.94 21.79 -19.37
#